data_AF-A0A2R7T591-F1
#
_entry.id   AF-A0A2R7T591-F1
#
_cell.length_a   1.000
_cell.length_b   1.000
_cell.length_c   1.000
_cell.angle_alpha   90.00
_cell.angle_beta   90.00
_cell.angle_gamma   90.00
#
_symmetry.space_group_name_H-M   'P 1'
#
loop_
_entity.id
_entity.type
_entity.pdbx_description
1 polymer ?
#
loop_
_entity_poly.entity_id
_entity_poly.type
_entity_poly.pdbx_seq_one_letter_code
_entity_poly.pdbx_strand_id
1 'polypeptide(L)'
;PASTDQLVRPQITGKSDGPLFTVRYTEGAAVGYKWFDLKGHKPLYAFGHGLSYTRFELGSLQASQAKAQVTVQFSVKNAGSRAGASVGQVYIRAPQSARWEAPRRLIGFDKLTLKPGETGTRTVKIDPRLLATFDESTGHWVIAPGAYEVQLGAGSDDIRATTQLSLAARRFTSAQARREPIGSVELEDTQHPLSRWRE
;
A
#
# COMPACT_ATOMS: atom_id res chain seq x y z
N PRO A 1 8.37 -13.88 4.96
CA PRO A 1 8.39 -15.27 4.41
C PRO A 1 8.26 -16.26 5.57
N ALA A 2 7.64 -17.42 5.35
CA ALA A 2 7.69 -18.57 6.26
C ALA A 2 8.87 -19.51 5.96
N SER A 3 9.37 -19.53 4.72
CA SER A 3 10.63 -20.17 4.32
C SER A 3 11.32 -19.36 3.23
N THR A 4 12.60 -19.64 2.98
CA THR A 4 13.38 -19.02 1.89
C THR A 4 12.84 -19.33 0.51
N ASP A 5 12.16 -20.47 0.34
CA ASP A 5 11.61 -20.89 -0.95
C ASP A 5 10.42 -20.04 -1.41
N GLN A 6 9.79 -19.31 -0.47
CA GLN A 6 8.71 -18.37 -0.77
C GLN A 6 9.22 -17.02 -1.28
N LEU A 7 10.54 -16.76 -1.18
CA LEU A 7 11.12 -15.53 -1.69
C LEU A 7 11.04 -15.52 -3.22
N VAL A 8 10.92 -14.31 -3.77
CA VAL A 8 11.06 -14.09 -5.22
C VAL A 8 12.37 -14.69 -5.75
N ARG A 9 13.43 -14.62 -4.93
CA ARG A 9 14.76 -15.16 -5.23
C ARG A 9 15.25 -15.98 -4.03
N PRO A 10 14.96 -17.28 -3.98
CA PRO A 10 15.44 -18.17 -2.93
C PRO A 10 16.97 -18.27 -2.91
N GLN A 11 17.61 -18.08 -4.07
CA GLN A 11 19.05 -17.96 -4.23
C GLN A 11 19.42 -16.55 -4.68
N ILE A 12 20.40 -15.94 -4.02
CA ILE A 12 20.97 -14.66 -4.44
C ILE A 12 21.90 -14.94 -5.62
N THR A 13 21.38 -14.81 -6.84
CA THR A 13 22.18 -14.82 -8.06
C THR A 13 23.05 -13.58 -8.12
N GLY A 14 24.35 -13.74 -8.42
CA GLY A 14 25.25 -12.61 -8.59
C GLY A 14 26.55 -12.64 -7.80
N LYS A 15 26.86 -13.72 -7.07
CA LYS A 15 28.21 -13.89 -6.54
C LYS A 15 29.15 -14.30 -7.69
N SER A 16 29.53 -13.33 -8.53
CA SER A 16 30.67 -13.47 -9.44
C SER A 16 31.94 -13.04 -8.70
N ASP A 17 33.08 -13.60 -9.08
CA ASP A 17 34.40 -13.23 -8.55
C ASP A 17 34.86 -11.82 -9.02
N GLY A 18 33.95 -11.02 -9.59
CA GLY A 18 34.20 -9.68 -10.11
C GLY A 18 33.42 -8.59 -9.35
N PRO A 19 33.78 -7.30 -9.53
CA PRO A 19 33.19 -6.20 -8.75
C PRO A 19 31.74 -5.88 -9.13
N LEU A 20 31.24 -6.35 -10.27
CA LEU A 20 29.89 -6.08 -10.78
C LEU A 20 29.27 -7.33 -11.42
N PHE A 21 27.95 -7.47 -11.26
CA PHE A 21 27.14 -8.52 -11.87
C PHE A 21 25.76 -8.00 -12.26
N THR A 22 25.15 -8.62 -13.27
CA THR A 22 23.82 -8.25 -13.75
C THR A 22 22.74 -9.04 -13.01
N VAL A 23 21.64 -8.37 -12.65
CA VAL A 23 20.49 -8.96 -11.99
C VAL A 23 19.22 -8.65 -12.78
N ARG A 24 18.48 -9.70 -13.19
CA ARG A 24 17.19 -9.54 -13.89
C ARG A 24 16.03 -9.62 -12.91
N TYR A 25 15.10 -8.67 -13.00
CA TYR A 25 13.91 -8.58 -12.16
C TYR A 25 12.71 -9.21 -12.89
N THR A 26 12.64 -10.53 -12.85
CA THR A 26 11.61 -11.33 -13.52
C THR A 26 10.23 -11.20 -12.88
N GLU A 27 10.19 -10.79 -11.61
CA GLU A 27 8.98 -10.56 -10.83
C GLU A 27 8.25 -9.25 -11.16
N GLY A 28 8.88 -8.38 -11.95
CA GLY A 28 8.36 -7.04 -12.25
C GLY A 28 8.02 -6.26 -10.97
N ALA A 29 6.85 -5.62 -10.95
CA ALA A 29 6.38 -4.84 -9.79
C ALA A 29 5.67 -5.69 -8.70
N ALA A 30 5.61 -7.01 -8.87
CA ALA A 30 4.99 -7.93 -7.90
C ALA A 30 5.98 -8.33 -6.81
N VAL A 31 6.47 -7.34 -6.03
CA VAL A 31 7.46 -7.53 -4.96
C VAL A 31 6.80 -7.46 -3.58
N GLY A 32 7.34 -8.19 -2.60
CA GLY A 32 6.86 -8.15 -1.21
C GLY A 32 5.50 -8.81 -1.06
N TYR A 33 4.54 -8.18 -0.37
CA TYR A 33 3.20 -8.78 -0.17
C TYR A 33 2.49 -9.07 -1.50
N LYS A 34 2.76 -8.28 -2.55
CA LYS A 34 2.22 -8.53 -3.89
C LYS A 34 2.67 -9.87 -4.46
N TRP A 35 3.92 -10.26 -4.23
CA TRP A 35 4.43 -11.59 -4.60
C TRP A 35 3.68 -12.69 -3.85
N PHE A 36 3.54 -12.52 -2.54
CA PHE A 36 2.87 -13.51 -1.70
C PHE A 36 1.41 -13.68 -2.09
N ASP A 37 0.70 -12.58 -2.36
CA ASP A 37 -0.67 -12.59 -2.86
C ASP A 37 -0.77 -13.23 -4.25
N LEU A 38 0.12 -12.85 -5.18
CA LEU A 38 0.18 -13.42 -6.53
C LEU A 38 0.46 -14.94 -6.53
N LYS A 39 1.31 -15.42 -5.61
CA LYS A 39 1.67 -16.83 -5.47
C LYS A 39 0.77 -17.62 -4.51
N GLY A 40 -0.16 -16.97 -3.82
CA GLY A 40 -0.97 -17.60 -2.76
C GLY A 40 -0.14 -18.10 -1.58
N HIS A 41 1.03 -17.52 -1.32
CA HIS A 41 1.88 -17.91 -0.21
C HIS A 41 1.39 -17.30 1.11
N LYS A 42 1.35 -18.12 2.16
CA LYS A 42 1.11 -17.66 3.53
C LYS A 42 2.43 -17.21 4.17
N PRO A 43 2.62 -15.91 4.44
CA PRO A 43 3.80 -15.43 5.14
C PRO A 43 3.74 -15.78 6.63
N LEU A 44 4.89 -15.79 7.31
CA LEU A 44 4.94 -15.92 8.77
C LEU A 44 4.28 -14.71 9.45
N TYR A 45 4.60 -13.51 8.98
CA TYR A 45 3.92 -12.26 9.31
C TYR A 45 3.65 -11.52 8.01
N ALA A 46 2.38 -11.21 7.77
CA ALA A 46 1.97 -10.50 6.57
C ALA A 46 2.32 -9.02 6.64
N PHE A 47 2.32 -8.37 5.48
CA PHE A 47 2.52 -6.93 5.43
C PHE A 47 1.39 -6.21 6.16
N GLY A 48 1.74 -5.21 6.98
CA GLY A 48 0.77 -4.49 7.79
C GLY A 48 0.26 -5.27 9.00
N HIS A 49 0.73 -6.50 9.26
CA HIS A 49 0.35 -7.24 10.45
C HIS A 49 0.89 -6.56 11.71
N GLY A 50 0.04 -6.45 12.74
CA GLY A 50 0.42 -5.91 14.03
C GLY A 50 -0.57 -6.30 15.11
N LEU A 51 -0.06 -6.75 16.26
CA LEU A 51 -0.86 -7.10 17.42
C LEU A 51 -1.18 -5.86 18.26
N SER A 52 -2.22 -5.96 19.09
CA SER A 52 -2.57 -4.95 20.07
C SER A 52 -2.97 -5.60 21.38
N TYR A 53 -2.76 -4.90 22.50
CA TYR A 53 -3.23 -5.31 23.82
C TYR A 53 -4.75 -5.10 24.02
N THR A 54 -5.43 -4.52 23.03
CA THR A 54 -6.90 -4.45 22.96
C THR A 54 -7.38 -5.05 21.63
N ARG A 55 -8.70 -5.28 21.51
CA ARG A 55 -9.30 -5.81 20.28
C ARG A 55 -9.97 -4.69 19.49
N PHE A 56 -9.78 -4.69 18.18
CA PHE A 56 -10.43 -3.76 17.27
C PHE A 56 -11.31 -4.48 16.26
N GLU A 57 -12.46 -3.91 15.99
CA GLU A 57 -13.40 -4.34 14.96
C GLU A 57 -13.37 -3.30 13.84
N LEU A 58 -12.97 -3.74 12.63
CA LEU A 58 -13.13 -2.93 11.42
C LEU A 58 -14.55 -3.12 10.92
N GLY A 59 -15.27 -2.01 10.80
CA GLY A 59 -16.71 -2.00 10.56
C GLY A 59 -17.07 -1.59 9.13
N SER A 60 -18.04 -0.69 9.04
CA SER A 60 -18.59 -0.16 7.79
C SER A 60 -17.49 0.26 6.81
N LEU A 61 -17.64 -0.10 5.53
CA LEU A 61 -16.73 0.30 4.45
C LEU A 61 -17.56 0.85 3.28
N GLN A 62 -17.26 2.09 2.89
CA GLN A 62 -17.87 2.75 1.74
C GLN A 62 -16.79 3.31 0.83
N ALA A 63 -16.94 3.12 -0.47
CA ALA A 63 -16.10 3.75 -1.47
C ALA A 63 -16.99 4.55 -2.42
N SER A 64 -16.56 5.76 -2.75
CA SER A 64 -17.26 6.61 -3.70
C SER A 64 -16.28 7.38 -4.56
N GLN A 65 -16.77 7.80 -5.72
CA GLN A 65 -16.03 8.65 -6.64
C GLN A 65 -16.82 9.92 -6.88
N ALA A 66 -16.19 11.06 -6.67
CA ALA A 66 -16.70 12.36 -7.09
C ALA A 66 -15.75 12.93 -8.15
N LYS A 67 -16.28 13.14 -9.37
CA LYS A 67 -15.46 13.49 -10.55
C LYS A 67 -14.34 12.46 -10.75
N ALA A 68 -13.09 12.85 -10.53
CA ALA A 68 -11.90 12.03 -10.71
C ALA A 68 -11.23 11.62 -9.39
N GLN A 69 -11.82 11.98 -8.24
CA GLN A 69 -11.30 11.70 -6.91
C GLN A 69 -12.07 10.56 -6.28
N VAL A 70 -11.35 9.51 -5.87
CA VAL A 70 -11.90 8.39 -5.10
C VAL A 70 -11.70 8.67 -3.62
N THR A 71 -12.73 8.38 -2.83
CA THR A 71 -12.72 8.50 -1.38
C THR A 71 -13.20 7.19 -0.77
N VAL A 72 -12.50 6.71 0.25
CA VAL A 72 -12.89 5.52 1.01
C VAL A 72 -13.12 5.92 2.46
N GLN A 73 -14.31 5.61 2.97
CA GLN A 73 -14.68 5.83 4.35
C GLN A 73 -14.82 4.50 5.07
N PHE A 74 -14.28 4.43 6.30
CA PHE A 74 -14.44 3.26 7.14
C PHE A 74 -14.53 3.58 8.62
N SER A 75 -15.09 2.66 9.40
CA SER A 75 -15.15 2.74 10.86
C SER A 75 -14.26 1.70 11.54
N VAL A 76 -13.72 2.07 12.70
CA VAL A 76 -12.98 1.18 13.59
C VAL A 76 -13.53 1.35 15.00
N LYS A 77 -13.86 0.25 15.66
CA LYS A 77 -14.30 0.22 17.05
C LYS A 77 -13.27 -0.47 17.92
N ASN A 78 -12.98 0.10 19.09
CA ASN A 78 -12.23 -0.59 20.14
C ASN A 78 -13.20 -1.44 20.97
N ALA A 79 -13.17 -2.76 20.77
CA ALA A 79 -14.04 -3.73 21.43
C ALA A 79 -13.36 -4.42 22.63
N GLY A 80 -12.19 -3.95 23.07
CA GLY A 80 -11.53 -4.43 24.28
C GLY A 80 -11.63 -3.46 25.45
N SER A 81 -10.91 -3.77 26.53
CA SER A 81 -10.98 -3.06 27.81
C SER A 81 -9.84 -2.04 28.01
N ARG A 82 -8.94 -1.89 27.04
CA ARG A 82 -7.80 -0.96 27.09
C ARG A 82 -7.88 0.04 25.95
N ALA A 83 -7.47 1.28 26.22
CA ALA A 83 -7.23 2.23 25.15
C ALA A 83 -6.08 1.71 24.25
N GLY A 84 -6.13 2.02 22.97
CA GLY A 84 -5.10 1.60 22.03
C GLY A 84 -5.26 2.28 20.68
N ALA A 85 -4.35 1.97 19.76
CA ALA A 85 -4.44 2.44 18.39
C ALA A 85 -4.57 1.27 17.40
N SER A 86 -5.31 1.51 16.32
CA SER A 86 -5.50 0.59 15.20
C SER A 86 -5.27 1.31 13.89
N VAL A 87 -4.77 0.59 12.89
CA VAL A 87 -4.55 1.10 11.54
C VAL A 87 -5.51 0.38 10.59
N GLY A 88 -6.47 1.12 10.03
CA GLY A 88 -7.31 0.60 8.95
C GLY A 88 -6.55 0.70 7.63
N GLN A 89 -6.27 -0.44 7.00
CA GLN A 89 -5.56 -0.52 5.73
C GLN A 89 -6.54 -0.73 4.60
N VAL A 90 -6.51 0.16 3.60
CA VAL A 90 -7.38 0.12 2.44
C VAL A 90 -6.60 -0.48 1.27
N TYR A 91 -7.04 -1.66 0.84
CA TYR A 91 -6.55 -2.34 -0.35
C TYR A 91 -7.58 -2.22 -1.47
N ILE A 92 -7.14 -2.42 -2.70
CA ILE A 92 -8.03 -2.58 -3.84
C ILE A 92 -7.56 -3.74 -4.70
N ARG A 93 -8.52 -4.52 -5.19
CA ARG A 93 -8.34 -5.59 -6.17
C ARG A 93 -8.95 -5.14 -7.49
N ALA A 94 -8.15 -5.18 -8.54
CA ALA A 94 -8.59 -4.78 -9.87
C ALA A 94 -9.26 -5.94 -10.61
N PRO A 95 -10.16 -5.66 -11.57
CA PRO A 95 -10.68 -6.69 -12.46
C PRO A 95 -9.54 -7.26 -13.32
N GLN A 96 -9.66 -8.51 -13.75
CA GLN A 96 -8.63 -9.18 -14.56
C GLN A 96 -8.32 -8.43 -15.87
N SER A 97 -9.30 -7.72 -16.43
CA SER A 97 -9.14 -6.85 -17.60
C SER A 97 -8.14 -5.71 -17.40
N ALA A 98 -7.90 -5.30 -16.15
CA ALA A 98 -6.93 -4.25 -15.82
C ALA A 98 -5.47 -4.71 -15.92
N ARG A 99 -5.22 -6.03 -16.01
CA ARG A 99 -3.88 -6.63 -16.18
C ARG A 99 -2.84 -6.13 -15.17
N TRP A 100 -3.23 -5.99 -13.90
CA TRP A 100 -2.30 -5.60 -12.84
C TRP A 100 -1.24 -6.68 -12.59
N GLU A 101 -0.04 -6.26 -12.16
CA GLU A 101 1.07 -7.14 -11.80
C GLU A 101 0.76 -8.05 -10.61
N ALA A 102 -0.19 -7.65 -9.77
CA ALA A 102 -0.60 -8.37 -8.58
C ALA A 102 -2.10 -8.22 -8.37
N PRO A 103 -2.77 -9.20 -7.74
CA PRO A 103 -4.21 -9.17 -7.58
C PRO A 103 -4.67 -7.92 -6.82
N ARG A 104 -3.92 -7.49 -5.81
CA ARG A 104 -4.27 -6.33 -4.98
C ARG A 104 -3.13 -5.37 -4.68
N ARG A 105 -3.50 -4.14 -4.33
CA ARG A 105 -2.58 -3.07 -3.91
C ARG A 105 -3.12 -2.33 -2.69
N LEU A 106 -2.24 -1.91 -1.79
CA LEU A 106 -2.56 -0.92 -0.75
C LEU A 106 -2.74 0.45 -1.43
N ILE A 107 -3.88 1.10 -1.20
CA ILE A 107 -4.22 2.41 -1.78
C ILE A 107 -4.39 3.52 -0.75
N GLY A 108 -4.37 3.18 0.54
CA GLY A 108 -4.42 4.14 1.62
C GLY A 108 -4.47 3.45 2.98
N PHE A 109 -4.24 4.20 4.04
CA PHE A 109 -4.40 3.73 5.41
C PHE A 109 -4.59 4.93 6.35
N ASP A 110 -5.15 4.70 7.53
CA ASP A 110 -5.23 5.71 8.57
C ASP A 110 -5.21 5.06 9.97
N LYS A 111 -4.65 5.78 10.94
CA LYS A 111 -4.49 5.34 12.33
C LYS A 111 -5.49 6.06 13.23
N LEU A 112 -6.20 5.30 14.06
CA LEU A 112 -7.08 5.82 15.09
C LEU A 112 -6.59 5.38 16.45
N THR A 113 -6.51 6.32 17.40
CA THR A 113 -6.38 6.02 18.83
C THR A 113 -7.77 6.11 19.45
N LEU A 114 -8.21 5.04 20.10
CA LEU A 114 -9.58 4.87 20.59
C LEU A 114 -9.58 4.37 22.04
N LYS A 115 -10.47 4.92 22.86
CA LYS A 115 -10.80 4.41 24.20
C LYS A 115 -11.63 3.13 24.12
N PRO A 116 -11.70 2.31 25.19
CA PRO A 116 -12.60 1.16 25.24
C PRO A 116 -14.04 1.52 24.85
N GLY A 117 -14.64 0.76 23.94
CA GLY A 117 -15.99 0.98 23.43
C GLY A 117 -16.13 2.08 22.37
N GLU A 118 -15.12 2.92 22.17
CA GLU A 118 -15.16 4.02 21.22
C GLU A 118 -15.14 3.52 19.77
N THR A 119 -15.92 4.17 18.91
CA THR A 119 -15.89 3.96 17.46
C THR A 119 -15.47 5.25 16.77
N GLY A 120 -14.45 5.18 15.94
CA GLY A 120 -13.98 6.29 15.12
C GLY A 120 -14.17 5.99 13.63
N THR A 121 -14.46 7.03 12.86
CA THR A 121 -14.57 6.96 11.40
C THR A 121 -13.40 7.71 10.75
N ARG A 122 -12.89 7.18 9.65
CA ARG A 122 -11.88 7.83 8.80
C ARG A 122 -12.30 7.86 7.35
N THR A 123 -11.82 8.88 6.67
CA THR A 123 -12.07 9.15 5.26
C THR A 123 -10.73 9.37 4.58
N VAL A 124 -10.35 8.45 3.69
CA VAL A 124 -9.07 8.47 2.98
C VAL A 124 -9.32 8.88 1.53
N LYS A 125 -8.64 9.94 1.10
CA LYS A 125 -8.61 10.36 -0.31
C LYS A 125 -7.55 9.53 -1.04
N ILE A 126 -7.95 8.82 -2.08
CA ILE A 126 -7.06 7.93 -2.82
C ILE A 126 -6.35 8.71 -3.92
N ASP A 127 -5.03 8.63 -4.00
CA ASP A 127 -4.29 9.14 -5.16
C ASP A 127 -4.67 8.29 -6.39
N PRO A 128 -5.24 8.89 -7.45
CA PRO A 128 -5.63 8.15 -8.65
C PRO A 128 -4.49 7.34 -9.29
N ARG A 129 -3.22 7.72 -9.07
CA ARG A 129 -2.07 6.97 -9.60
C ARG A 129 -1.93 5.58 -8.95
N LEU A 130 -2.41 5.39 -7.74
CA LEU A 130 -2.41 4.07 -7.07
C LEU A 130 -3.39 3.09 -7.75
N LEU A 131 -4.37 3.62 -8.48
CA LEU A 131 -5.34 2.87 -9.27
C LEU A 131 -4.88 2.63 -10.71
N ALA A 132 -3.77 3.26 -11.13
CA ALA A 132 -3.29 3.21 -12.49
C ALA A 132 -2.23 2.09 -12.70
N THR A 133 -2.12 1.63 -13.94
CA THR A 133 -0.99 0.83 -14.45
C THR A 133 -0.27 1.63 -15.53
N PHE A 134 1.03 1.40 -15.67
CA PHE A 134 1.77 1.95 -16.80
C PHE A 134 1.58 1.03 -18.01
N ASP A 135 1.05 1.57 -19.09
CA ASP A 135 0.94 0.91 -20.39
C ASP A 135 2.20 1.22 -21.21
N GLU A 136 3.09 0.24 -21.32
CA GLU A 136 4.35 0.38 -22.05
C GLU A 136 4.16 0.63 -23.55
N SER A 137 3.07 0.14 -24.15
CA SER A 137 2.81 0.30 -25.58
C SER A 137 2.49 1.75 -25.95
N THR A 138 1.85 2.48 -25.04
CA THR A 138 1.50 3.88 -25.24
C THR A 138 2.43 4.83 -24.49
N GLY A 139 3.12 4.37 -23.45
CA GLY A 139 3.94 5.19 -22.57
C GLY A 139 3.13 6.01 -21.57
N HIS A 140 1.93 5.57 -21.19
CA HIS A 140 1.03 6.32 -20.30
C HIS A 140 0.57 5.53 -19.10
N TRP A 141 0.29 6.25 -18.02
CA TRP A 141 -0.50 5.73 -16.91
C TRP A 141 -1.96 5.69 -17.29
N VAL A 142 -2.61 4.55 -17.03
CA VAL A 142 -4.01 4.30 -17.35
C VAL A 142 -4.74 3.62 -16.18
N ILE A 143 -5.98 4.01 -15.93
CA ILE A 143 -6.94 3.25 -15.13
C ILE A 143 -7.87 2.53 -16.11
N ALA A 144 -7.94 1.21 -15.99
CA ALA A 144 -8.86 0.41 -16.78
C ALA A 144 -10.30 0.60 -16.26
N PRO A 145 -11.31 0.60 -17.14
CA PRO A 145 -12.69 0.60 -16.69
C PRO A 145 -13.06 -0.75 -16.05
N GLY A 146 -13.96 -0.72 -15.07
CA GLY A 146 -14.54 -1.94 -14.52
C GLY A 146 -14.89 -1.84 -13.04
N ALA A 147 -15.35 -2.96 -12.49
CA ALA A 147 -15.64 -3.11 -11.07
C ALA A 147 -14.37 -3.48 -10.31
N TYR A 148 -13.95 -2.61 -9.41
CA TYR A 148 -12.86 -2.81 -8.49
C TYR A 148 -13.41 -3.17 -7.11
N GLU A 149 -12.77 -4.12 -6.44
CA GLU A 149 -13.13 -4.49 -5.08
C GLU A 149 -12.23 -3.73 -4.10
N VAL A 150 -12.81 -2.77 -3.37
CA VAL A 150 -12.15 -2.07 -2.27
C VAL A 150 -12.27 -2.92 -1.02
N GLN A 151 -11.17 -3.11 -0.32
CA GLN A 151 -11.03 -4.03 0.80
C GLN A 151 -10.45 -3.29 1.99
N LEU A 152 -10.98 -3.56 3.18
CA LEU A 152 -10.50 -3.03 4.45
C LEU A 152 -9.92 -4.17 5.28
N GLY A 153 -8.67 -4.01 5.72
CA GLY A 153 -7.98 -5.02 6.50
C GLY A 153 -7.20 -4.45 7.68
N ALA A 154 -6.88 -5.34 8.62
CA ALA A 154 -5.90 -5.11 9.68
C ALA A 154 -4.48 -5.53 9.27
N GLY A 155 -4.35 -6.20 8.13
CA GLY A 155 -3.12 -6.65 7.50
C GLY A 155 -3.42 -7.08 6.06
N SER A 156 -2.40 -7.35 5.25
CA SER A 156 -2.61 -7.75 3.85
C SER A 156 -3.30 -9.11 3.73
N ASP A 157 -3.19 -9.99 4.72
CA ASP A 157 -3.85 -11.30 4.77
C ASP A 157 -5.11 -11.32 5.65
N ASP A 158 -5.47 -10.17 6.25
CA ASP A 158 -6.53 -10.08 7.26
C ASP A 158 -7.61 -9.07 6.86
N ILE A 159 -8.46 -9.48 5.91
CA ILE A 159 -9.49 -8.64 5.28
C ILE A 159 -10.82 -8.84 5.97
N ARG A 160 -11.42 -7.74 6.42
CA ARG A 160 -12.58 -7.74 7.31
C ARG A 160 -13.83 -7.17 6.66
N ALA A 161 -13.69 -6.30 5.66
CA ALA A 161 -14.81 -5.77 4.90
C ALA A 161 -14.42 -5.52 3.43
N THR A 162 -15.40 -5.59 2.55
CA THR A 162 -15.24 -5.35 1.12
C THR A 162 -16.41 -4.54 0.57
N THR A 163 -16.16 -3.73 -0.46
CA THR A 163 -17.20 -3.02 -1.22
C THR A 163 -16.77 -2.87 -2.68
N GLN A 164 -17.72 -2.69 -3.58
CA GLN A 164 -17.45 -2.54 -5.02
C GLN A 164 -17.38 -1.06 -5.39
N LEU A 165 -16.42 -0.72 -6.26
CA LEU A 165 -16.25 0.60 -6.84
C LEU A 165 -16.10 0.47 -8.36
N SER A 166 -17.06 1.00 -9.11
CA SER A 166 -16.94 1.05 -10.57
C SER A 166 -16.12 2.27 -10.99
N LEU A 167 -15.04 2.05 -11.73
CA LEU A 167 -14.20 3.10 -12.29
C LEU A 167 -14.38 3.18 -13.81
N ALA A 168 -14.38 4.41 -14.32
CA ALA A 168 -14.30 4.67 -15.76
C ALA A 168 -12.85 4.63 -16.25
N ALA A 169 -12.67 4.37 -17.54
CA ALA A 169 -11.36 4.43 -18.17
C ALA A 169 -10.77 5.83 -18.03
N ARG A 170 -9.50 5.93 -17.64
CA ARG A 170 -8.80 7.21 -17.52
C ARG A 170 -7.35 7.08 -17.97
N ARG A 171 -6.90 7.98 -18.83
CA ARG A 171 -5.49 8.14 -19.20
C ARG A 171 -4.94 9.40 -18.56
N PHE A 172 -3.76 9.31 -17.99
CA PHE A 172 -3.06 10.47 -17.42
C PHE A 172 -2.22 11.12 -18.51
N THR A 173 -2.23 12.46 -18.54
CA THR A 173 -1.26 13.20 -19.35
C THR A 173 0.12 13.14 -18.69
N SER A 174 1.19 13.37 -19.46
CA SER A 174 2.57 13.37 -18.96
C SER A 174 2.82 14.43 -17.86
N ALA A 175 2.05 15.52 -17.83
CA ALA A 175 2.05 16.48 -16.72
C ALA A 175 1.41 15.89 -15.44
N GLN A 176 0.30 15.19 -15.58
CA GLN A 176 -0.37 14.49 -14.48
C GLN A 176 0.38 13.24 -14.01
N ALA A 177 1.38 12.75 -14.75
CA ALA A 177 2.23 11.64 -14.33
C ALA A 177 3.39 12.09 -13.41
N ARG A 178 3.84 13.34 -13.52
CA ARG A 178 4.94 13.89 -12.69
C ARG A 178 4.41 14.30 -11.31
N ARG A 179 5.21 14.04 -10.26
CA ARG A 179 5.00 14.60 -8.92
C ARG A 179 5.19 16.11 -9.01
N GLU A 180 4.30 16.90 -8.42
CA GLU A 180 4.75 18.16 -7.82
C GLU A 180 5.80 17.79 -6.77
N PRO A 181 6.99 18.43 -6.75
CA PRO A 181 7.99 18.12 -5.74
C PRO A 181 7.35 18.27 -4.36
N ILE A 182 7.55 17.28 -3.49
CA ILE A 182 7.33 17.45 -2.06
C ILE A 182 8.18 18.66 -1.69
N GLY A 183 7.53 19.72 -1.15
CA GLY A 183 8.16 21.01 -0.90
C GLY A 183 9.57 20.84 -0.36
N SER A 184 10.50 21.59 -0.96
CA SER A 184 11.86 21.75 -0.47
C SER A 184 11.80 22.01 1.03
N VAL A 185 12.21 21.02 1.82
CA VAL A 185 12.67 21.28 3.18
C VAL A 185 13.98 22.01 2.98
N GLU A 186 13.92 23.33 3.08
CA GLU A 186 15.09 24.17 3.21
C GLU A 186 15.80 23.70 4.48
N LEU A 187 16.89 22.98 4.29
CA LEU A 187 17.79 22.64 5.39
C LEU A 187 18.41 23.97 5.81
N GLU A 188 17.87 24.58 6.86
CA GLU A 188 18.58 25.63 7.58
C GLU A 188 19.93 25.07 8.02
N ASP A 189 20.97 25.57 7.37
CA ASP A 189 22.37 25.30 7.65
C ASP A 189 22.70 25.84 9.05
N THR A 190 22.42 25.02 10.06
CA THR A 190 22.86 25.29 11.42
C THR A 190 24.32 24.93 11.53
N GLN A 191 25.18 25.88 11.19
CA GLN A 191 26.60 25.89 11.52
C GLN A 191 26.78 25.61 13.03
N HIS A 192 27.13 24.37 13.38
CA HIS A 192 27.73 24.03 14.67
C HIS A 192 29.23 23.77 14.46
N PRO A 193 30.12 24.56 15.11
CA PRO A 193 31.55 24.40 14.95
C PRO A 193 32.05 23.14 15.69
N LEU A 194 32.53 22.15 14.93
CA LEU A 194 33.35 21.06 15.45
C LEU A 194 34.80 21.54 15.64
N SER A 195 35.08 22.18 16.77
CA SER A 195 36.45 22.48 17.21
C SER A 195 36.61 22.44 18.72
N ARG A 196 36.63 21.21 19.24
CA ARG A 196 37.17 20.72 20.53
C ARG A 196 36.71 19.26 20.52
N TRP A 197 37.58 18.27 20.36
CA TRP A 197 38.50 17.76 21.37
C TRP A 197 39.68 17.04 20.70
N ARG A 198 40.90 17.46 21.05
CA ARG A 198 42.13 16.67 20.92
C ARG A 198 42.75 16.66 22.31
N GLU A 199 42.86 15.49 22.91
CA GLU A 199 43.94 15.05 23.82
C GLU A 199 44.21 13.58 23.51
#